data_AF-A0A2P6VD66-F1
#
_entry.id   AF-A0A2P6VD66-F1
#
_cell.length_a   1.000
_cell.length_b   1.000
_cell.length_c   1.000
_cell.angle_alpha   90.00
_cell.angle_beta   90.00
_cell.angle_gamma   90.00
#
_symmetry.space_group_name_H-M   'P 1'
#
loop_
_entity.id
_entity.type
_entity.pdbx_description
1 polymer ?
#
loop_
_entity_poly.entity_id
_entity_poly.type
_entity_poly.pdbx_seq_one_letter_code
_entity_poly.pdbx_strand_id
1 'polypeptide(L)'
;MPTDSAAMLPSLLASMPTPDPALFAAIDDAPTAPGDVAAGAAWAHVATLQLELAAQAAAALGPTELGLEALVAQEQQGWSSGGGSAPRGGGDAPPPSGVLIEEMEVEEEGAGSAVPQPLPSELPVLAVLAAALYGGDAHLQRPWAEEAAAAAAAQLLSAVAEQLPSALAVPHRTGTSEPPLLEAASTARSAGEPSAAGAGQREQLVALAAPAALRRLQPALLARVEHDRHKSARLQPYAGPTNFERCVAAGQAAWLLRQLRGRHLPAAASAALPLLLAALEDPFPHAQACVLCALQHLGAEGQAEDLRPYAARLLPAMLRVLAGGSDATWVAAAGAAVAVASQLEGDNPYALAYAEVLSALLDVGERGGHQPDRAAAWLAAAPPLFPRLGLQLAGHSARLLPLLLEWCLALRHSVRCAALEALLQVLQQTWPRAAAHAPLVWRVLCRVHAEELRCRAPVLAAGGQAAGATAAAQLAEDCALVLWCAAGTDFQVRLMTGKDAASDDLLQAVMQRLEEQAAEAGEVANADAAGAAAAAAAAAAEGAAQLLAT
;
A
#
# COMPACT_ATOMS: atom_id res chain seq x y z
N MET A 1 19.36 18.83 39.99
CA MET A 1 18.09 18.10 40.05
C MET A 1 17.92 17.26 38.78
N PRO A 2 18.62 16.12 38.61
CA PRO A 2 18.55 15.33 37.37
C PRO A 2 17.96 13.92 37.52
N THR A 3 17.33 13.54 38.65
CA THR A 3 17.08 12.12 38.95
C THR A 3 15.73 11.53 38.50
N ASP A 4 14.76 12.31 38.03
CA ASP A 4 13.41 11.78 37.75
C ASP A 4 13.01 11.69 36.26
N SER A 5 13.91 11.98 35.32
CA SER A 5 13.58 11.93 33.88
C SER A 5 13.15 10.53 33.42
N ALA A 6 13.74 9.47 33.99
CA ALA A 6 13.39 8.08 33.66
C ALA A 6 11.99 7.67 34.16
N ALA A 7 11.53 8.22 35.30
CA ALA A 7 10.17 7.99 35.81
C ALA A 7 9.12 8.84 35.07
N MET A 8 9.53 10.00 34.53
CA MET A 8 8.63 10.92 33.86
C MET A 8 8.16 10.41 32.49
N LEU A 9 9.05 9.80 31.69
CA LEU A 9 8.72 9.35 30.33
C LEU A 9 7.58 8.31 30.28
N PRO A 10 7.56 7.22 31.10
CA PRO A 10 6.45 6.29 31.13
C PRO A 10 5.13 6.96 31.51
N SER A 11 5.15 7.85 32.50
CA SER A 11 3.96 8.60 32.92
C SER A 11 3.45 9.51 31.82
N LEU A 12 4.33 10.20 31.09
CA LEU A 12 3.95 11.04 29.96
C LEU A 12 3.30 10.21 28.85
N LEU A 13 3.95 9.11 28.44
CA LEU A 13 3.44 8.23 27.39
C LEU A 13 2.12 7.56 27.78
N ALA A 14 1.95 7.19 29.05
CA ALA A 14 0.70 6.65 29.58
C ALA A 14 -0.40 7.72 29.73
N SER A 15 -0.02 8.97 29.95
CA SER A 15 -0.93 10.12 30.06
C SER A 15 -1.25 10.79 28.72
N MET A 16 -0.69 10.27 27.63
CA MET A 16 -1.01 10.74 26.28
C MET A 16 -2.52 10.73 26.12
N PRO A 17 -3.14 11.84 25.69
CA PRO A 17 -4.58 11.90 25.58
C PRO A 17 -4.99 10.79 24.62
N THR A 18 -5.82 9.87 25.11
CA THR A 18 -6.55 9.00 24.21
C THR A 18 -7.55 9.87 23.47
N PRO A 19 -7.71 9.72 22.15
CA PRO A 19 -8.66 10.56 21.43
C PRO A 19 -10.06 10.29 21.99
N ASP A 20 -10.75 11.37 22.37
CA ASP A 20 -12.03 11.26 23.07
C ASP A 20 -13.09 10.67 22.13
N PRO A 21 -13.68 9.50 22.43
CA PRO A 21 -14.73 8.91 21.60
C PRO A 21 -15.95 9.82 21.46
N ALA A 22 -16.16 10.80 22.35
CA ALA A 22 -17.25 11.78 22.24
C ALA A 22 -17.04 12.80 21.11
N LEU A 23 -15.78 13.11 20.74
CA LEU A 23 -15.47 13.88 19.51
C LEU A 23 -15.95 13.15 18.24
N PHE A 24 -16.27 11.87 18.41
CA PHE A 24 -16.58 10.88 17.40
C PHE A 24 -17.98 10.26 17.63
N ALA A 25 -18.86 10.91 18.43
CA ALA A 25 -20.17 10.37 18.80
C ALA A 25 -21.25 10.45 17.69
N ALA A 26 -21.00 11.18 16.59
CA ALA A 26 -21.91 11.24 15.44
C ALA A 26 -21.75 10.07 14.45
N ILE A 27 -20.96 9.05 14.82
CA ILE A 27 -20.32 8.13 13.89
C ILE A 27 -21.03 6.78 13.88
N ASP A 28 -22.17 6.76 13.20
CA ASP A 28 -22.52 5.58 12.41
C ASP A 28 -21.81 5.64 11.03
N ASP A 29 -21.36 6.83 10.59
CA ASP A 29 -20.63 7.05 9.34
C ASP A 29 -19.34 7.88 9.59
N ALA A 30 -18.20 7.20 9.69
CA ALA A 30 -16.81 7.72 9.67
C ALA A 30 -16.29 8.67 10.77
N PRO A 31 -14.99 8.58 11.16
CA PRO A 31 -14.27 9.70 11.78
C PRO A 31 -14.10 10.79 10.72
N THR A 32 -15.19 11.51 10.44
CA THR A 32 -15.12 12.83 9.83
C THR A 32 -14.39 13.77 10.80
N ALA A 33 -13.92 14.91 10.29
CA ALA A 33 -13.30 15.94 11.12
C ALA A 33 -14.14 16.14 12.40
N PRO A 34 -13.50 16.34 13.57
CA PRO A 34 -14.22 16.46 14.84
C PRO A 34 -15.37 17.44 14.65
N GLY A 35 -16.58 17.03 15.05
CA GLY A 35 -17.80 17.83 14.84
C GLY A 35 -17.67 19.25 15.42
N ASP A 36 -16.76 19.39 16.39
CA ASP A 36 -16.18 20.65 16.83
C ASP A 36 -14.68 20.71 16.45
N VAL A 37 -14.39 21.42 15.35
CA VAL A 37 -13.02 21.65 14.86
C VAL A 37 -12.13 22.26 15.94
N ALA A 38 -12.69 23.07 16.86
CA ALA A 38 -11.93 23.70 17.93
C ALA A 38 -11.49 22.69 19.00
N ALA A 39 -12.36 21.72 19.33
CA ALA A 39 -12.03 20.65 20.26
C ALA A 39 -10.96 19.71 19.68
N GLY A 40 -11.03 19.44 18.37
CA GLY A 40 -9.98 18.73 17.63
C GLY A 40 -8.62 19.41 17.70
N ALA A 41 -8.57 20.70 17.35
CA ALA A 41 -7.33 21.48 17.37
C ALA A 41 -6.74 21.61 18.79
N ALA A 42 -7.59 21.80 19.82
CA ALA A 42 -7.15 21.85 21.20
C ALA A 42 -6.52 20.53 21.65
N TRP A 43 -7.14 19.40 21.29
CA TRP A 43 -6.63 18.07 21.57
C TRP A 43 -5.29 17.82 20.86
N ALA A 44 -5.20 18.15 19.57
CA ALA A 44 -3.97 18.01 18.78
C ALA A 44 -2.83 18.85 19.35
N HIS A 45 -3.12 20.06 19.84
CA HIS A 45 -2.14 20.92 20.49
C HIS A 45 -1.59 20.29 21.79
N VAL A 46 -2.46 19.76 22.65
CA VAL A 46 -2.04 19.08 23.90
C VAL A 46 -1.18 17.85 23.58
N ALA A 47 -1.61 17.04 22.62
CA ALA A 47 -0.84 15.88 22.17
C ALA A 47 0.53 16.28 21.62
N THR A 48 0.60 17.35 20.83
CA THR A 48 1.85 17.90 20.28
C THR A 48 2.83 18.25 21.40
N LEU A 49 2.39 19.03 22.40
CA LEU A 49 3.24 19.45 23.53
C LEU A 49 3.74 18.24 24.34
N GLN A 50 2.89 17.24 24.56
CA GLN A 50 3.30 16.03 25.28
C GLN A 50 4.28 15.17 24.48
N LEU A 51 4.10 15.05 23.16
CA LEU A 51 5.04 14.35 22.28
C LEU A 51 6.39 15.06 22.22
N GLU A 52 6.41 16.40 22.14
CA GLU A 52 7.65 17.19 22.17
C GLU A 52 8.39 17.00 23.50
N LEU A 53 7.66 17.03 24.62
CA LEU A 53 8.25 16.83 25.94
C LEU A 53 8.73 15.39 26.15
N ALA A 54 8.00 14.41 25.63
CA ALA A 54 8.44 13.01 25.60
C ALA A 54 9.69 12.82 24.73
N ALA A 55 9.77 13.51 23.58
CA ALA A 55 10.93 13.47 22.70
C ALA A 55 12.18 14.07 23.39
N GLN A 56 12.02 15.21 24.06
CA GLN A 56 13.10 15.82 24.85
C GLN A 56 13.55 14.91 26.00
N ALA A 57 12.61 14.28 26.71
CA ALA A 57 12.92 13.34 27.76
C ALA A 57 13.65 12.09 27.22
N ALA A 58 13.18 11.52 26.11
CA ALA A 58 13.83 10.37 25.47
C ALA A 58 15.25 10.70 24.99
N ALA A 59 15.49 11.90 24.44
CA ALA A 59 16.81 12.35 24.03
C ALA A 59 17.81 12.52 25.20
N ALA A 60 17.31 12.73 26.41
CA ALA A 60 18.13 12.87 27.62
C ALA A 60 18.47 11.53 28.29
N LEU A 61 17.79 10.44 27.94
CA LEU A 61 17.96 9.11 28.54
C LEU A 61 18.96 8.26 27.77
N GLY A 62 19.71 7.43 28.51
CA GLY A 62 20.62 6.44 27.91
C GLY A 62 19.87 5.22 27.34
N PRO A 63 20.53 4.38 26.52
CA PRO A 63 19.92 3.19 25.92
C PRO A 63 19.40 2.17 26.95
N THR A 64 20.11 2.01 28.07
CA THR A 64 19.71 1.12 29.17
C THR A 64 18.47 1.65 29.90
N GLU A 65 18.38 2.97 30.12
CA GLU A 65 17.24 3.61 30.78
C GLU A 65 15.99 3.57 29.90
N LEU A 66 16.16 3.70 28.59
CA LEU A 66 15.10 3.49 27.60
C LEU A 66 14.73 2.01 27.43
N GLY A 67 15.47 1.07 28.00
CA GLY A 67 15.24 -0.37 27.84
C GLY A 67 15.48 -0.91 26.43
N LEU A 68 16.25 -0.20 25.60
CA LEU A 68 16.58 -0.63 24.24
C LEU A 68 17.40 -1.93 24.22
N GLU A 69 18.30 -2.12 25.19
CA GLU A 69 19.09 -3.35 25.34
C GLU A 69 18.19 -4.57 25.60
N ALA A 70 17.15 -4.42 26.41
CA ALA A 70 16.20 -5.48 26.70
C ALA A 70 15.35 -5.83 25.46
N LEU A 71 14.97 -4.82 24.67
CA LEU A 71 14.25 -5.01 23.41
C LEU A 71 15.11 -5.77 22.38
N VAL A 72 16.38 -5.39 22.23
CA VAL A 72 17.34 -6.07 21.34
C VAL A 72 17.59 -7.51 21.81
N ALA A 73 17.76 -7.73 23.12
CA ALA A 73 17.94 -9.06 23.68
C ALA A 73 16.71 -9.96 23.45
N GLN A 74 15.50 -9.40 23.53
CA GLN A 74 14.26 -10.13 23.24
C GLN A 74 14.18 -10.58 21.78
N GLU A 75 14.59 -9.75 20.82
CA GLU A 75 14.62 -10.12 19.40
C GLU A 75 15.60 -11.29 19.15
N GLN A 76 16.81 -11.22 19.72
CA GLN A 76 17.83 -12.25 19.57
C GLN A 76 17.38 -13.62 20.13
N GLN A 77 16.59 -13.61 21.20
CA GLN A 77 16.01 -14.82 21.79
C GLN A 77 14.89 -15.42 20.91
N GLY A 78 14.07 -14.57 20.28
CA GLY A 78 12.95 -15.04 19.44
C GLY A 78 13.41 -15.77 18.17
N TRP A 79 14.52 -15.34 17.56
CA TRP A 79 15.06 -15.99 16.36
C TRP A 79 15.68 -17.36 16.66
N SER A 80 16.30 -17.53 17.82
CA SER A 80 16.96 -18.78 18.20
C SER A 80 15.96 -19.89 18.56
N SER A 81 14.74 -19.55 19.00
CA SER A 81 13.69 -20.56 19.27
C SER A 81 12.85 -20.93 18.04
N GLY A 82 12.75 -20.05 17.04
CA GLY A 82 11.89 -20.25 15.86
C GLY A 82 12.54 -21.03 14.70
N GLY A 83 13.87 -21.10 14.65
CA GLY A 83 14.64 -21.85 13.64
C GLY A 83 14.65 -23.37 13.87
N GLY A 84 13.55 -23.93 14.40
CA GLY A 84 13.38 -25.35 14.60
C GLY A 84 13.46 -26.08 13.26
N SER A 85 14.63 -26.65 12.99
CA SER A 85 14.91 -27.70 12.00
C SER A 85 13.63 -28.38 11.51
N ALA A 86 13.14 -27.99 10.34
CA ALA A 86 12.13 -28.75 9.64
C ALA A 86 12.63 -30.21 9.56
N PRO A 87 11.88 -31.20 10.08
CA PRO A 87 12.35 -32.58 10.12
C PRO A 87 12.57 -33.04 8.68
N ARG A 88 13.84 -33.20 8.30
CA ARG A 88 14.22 -33.80 7.03
C ARG A 88 13.72 -35.24 7.03
N GLY A 89 12.65 -35.45 6.26
CA GLY A 89 12.24 -36.70 5.60
C GLY A 89 12.72 -38.00 6.22
N GLY A 90 11.90 -38.56 7.11
CA GLY A 90 11.75 -39.99 7.30
C GLY A 90 10.27 -40.29 7.15
N GLY A 91 9.90 -41.00 6.09
CA GLY A 91 8.50 -41.28 5.74
C GLY A 91 7.80 -42.10 6.83
N ASP A 92 6.76 -41.53 7.41
CA ASP A 92 5.48 -42.17 7.68
C ASP A 92 4.55 -41.08 8.21
N ALA A 93 3.40 -40.91 7.55
CA ALA A 93 2.45 -39.84 7.83
C ALA A 93 1.75 -40.03 9.19
N PRO A 94 1.82 -39.07 10.12
CA PRO A 94 0.84 -38.96 11.20
C PRO A 94 -0.29 -37.99 10.81
N PRO A 95 -1.51 -38.16 11.36
CA PRO A 95 -2.66 -37.32 11.07
C PRO A 95 -2.50 -35.89 11.65
N PRO A 96 -3.28 -34.91 11.14
CA PRO A 96 -3.10 -33.50 11.49
C PRO A 96 -3.42 -33.18 12.95
N SER A 97 -2.39 -32.70 13.65
CA SER A 97 -2.36 -31.65 14.67
C SER A 97 -3.64 -31.39 15.47
N GLY A 98 -3.68 -31.93 16.69
CA GLY A 98 -4.44 -31.35 17.79
C GLY A 98 -3.80 -30.03 18.23
N VAL A 99 -4.62 -29.01 18.38
CA VAL A 99 -4.27 -27.74 19.03
C VAL A 99 -3.90 -28.07 20.48
N LEU A 100 -2.63 -27.85 20.85
CA LEU A 100 -2.22 -27.88 22.25
C LEU A 100 -2.72 -26.59 22.89
N ILE A 101 -3.83 -26.67 23.60
CA ILE A 101 -4.30 -25.60 24.49
C ILE A 101 -3.48 -25.76 25.77
N GLU A 102 -2.44 -24.94 25.95
CA GLU A 102 -1.88 -24.73 27.28
C GLU A 102 -2.90 -23.93 28.08
N GLU A 103 -3.60 -24.62 28.98
CA GLU A 103 -4.42 -23.99 30.01
C GLU A 103 -3.47 -23.26 30.97
N MET A 104 -3.35 -21.95 30.78
CA MET A 104 -2.61 -21.07 31.66
C MET A 104 -3.46 -20.87 32.93
N GLU A 105 -3.12 -21.60 34.00
CA GLU A 105 -3.74 -21.42 35.31
C GLU A 105 -3.51 -19.99 35.80
N VAL A 106 -4.58 -19.20 35.92
CA VAL A 106 -4.55 -17.85 36.47
C VAL A 106 -4.68 -17.98 37.99
N GLU A 107 -3.55 -17.85 38.70
CA GLU A 107 -3.55 -17.70 40.16
C GLU A 107 -4.14 -16.33 40.53
N GLU A 108 -5.34 -16.33 41.13
CA GLU A 108 -5.99 -15.15 41.70
C GLU A 108 -5.30 -14.75 43.03
N GLU A 109 -4.20 -14.00 42.96
CA GLU A 109 -3.61 -13.37 44.16
C GLU A 109 -3.99 -11.88 44.29
N GLY A 110 -4.78 -11.59 45.33
CA GLY A 110 -4.61 -10.44 46.22
C GLY A 110 -4.63 -9.02 45.64
N ALA A 111 -5.79 -8.37 45.75
CA ALA A 111 -6.00 -6.95 45.47
C ALA A 111 -5.13 -6.01 46.33
N GLY A 112 -3.95 -5.65 45.82
CA GLY A 112 -3.19 -4.45 46.19
C GLY A 112 -3.01 -3.58 44.95
N SER A 113 -3.75 -2.47 44.85
CA SER A 113 -3.74 -1.53 43.72
C SER A 113 -2.45 -0.70 43.70
N ALA A 114 -1.31 -1.34 43.42
CA ALA A 114 -0.15 -0.68 42.86
C ALA A 114 -0.27 -0.83 41.34
N VAL A 115 -0.38 0.29 40.62
CA VAL A 115 -0.29 0.28 39.15
C VAL A 115 1.05 -0.39 38.82
N PRO A 116 1.05 -1.55 38.14
CA PRO A 116 2.30 -2.25 37.85
C PRO A 116 3.18 -1.31 37.04
N GLN A 117 4.39 -1.01 37.56
CA GLN A 117 5.34 -0.22 36.79
C GLN A 117 5.66 -0.99 35.51
N PRO A 118 5.61 -0.32 34.34
CA PRO A 118 5.94 -0.95 33.08
C PRO A 118 7.37 -1.50 33.15
N LEU A 119 7.57 -2.73 32.68
CA LEU A 119 8.91 -3.30 32.55
C LEU A 119 9.76 -2.35 31.68
N PRO A 120 11.05 -2.15 31.98
CA PRO A 120 11.89 -1.19 31.25
C PRO A 120 11.93 -1.42 29.72
N SER A 121 11.71 -2.65 29.25
CA SER A 121 11.59 -2.98 27.82
C SER A 121 10.35 -2.40 27.13
N GLU A 122 9.42 -1.80 27.86
CA GLU A 122 8.15 -1.31 27.31
C GLU A 122 8.21 0.12 26.80
N LEU A 123 9.18 0.92 27.26
CA LEU A 123 9.31 2.32 26.86
C LEU A 123 9.44 2.53 25.35
N PRO A 124 10.31 1.79 24.62
CA PRO A 124 10.43 1.96 23.17
C PRO A 124 9.15 1.50 22.46
N VAL A 125 8.48 0.48 22.98
CA VAL A 125 7.20 -0.03 22.46
C VAL A 125 6.11 1.02 22.61
N LEU A 126 6.02 1.67 23.78
CA LEU A 126 5.08 2.77 24.03
C LEU A 126 5.38 3.98 23.15
N ALA A 127 6.65 4.35 22.99
CA ALA A 127 7.04 5.45 22.10
C ALA A 127 6.68 5.15 20.64
N VAL A 128 6.90 3.91 20.18
CA VAL A 128 6.51 3.44 18.85
C VAL A 128 4.99 3.40 18.68
N LEU A 129 4.22 3.00 19.70
CA LEU A 129 2.76 3.03 19.67
C LEU A 129 2.20 4.47 19.68
N ALA A 130 2.82 5.38 20.43
CA ALA A 130 2.49 6.80 20.40
C ALA A 130 2.79 7.40 19.02
N ALA A 131 3.96 7.10 18.45
CA ALA A 131 4.27 7.47 17.07
C ALA A 131 3.28 6.83 16.08
N ALA A 132 2.85 5.60 16.32
CA ALA A 132 1.84 4.94 15.49
C ALA A 132 0.44 5.56 15.64
N LEU A 133 0.12 6.21 16.75
CA LEU A 133 -1.17 6.88 16.97
C LEU A 133 -1.27 8.22 16.26
N TYR A 134 -0.16 8.98 16.27
CA TYR A 134 -0.09 10.36 15.80
C TYR A 134 0.70 10.56 14.51
N GLY A 135 1.43 9.54 14.06
CA GLY A 135 2.25 9.59 12.87
C GLY A 135 1.41 9.84 11.63
N GLY A 136 1.90 10.71 10.75
CA GLY A 136 1.28 10.98 9.46
C GLY A 136 1.42 9.79 8.52
N ASP A 137 0.32 9.43 7.85
CA ASP A 137 0.30 8.50 6.73
C ASP A 137 -0.82 8.92 5.77
N ALA A 138 -0.49 9.17 4.51
CA ALA A 138 -1.46 9.64 3.51
C ALA A 138 -2.61 8.65 3.26
N HIS A 139 -2.42 7.37 3.59
CA HIS A 139 -3.42 6.32 3.38
C HIS A 139 -4.28 6.03 4.61
N LEU A 140 -3.92 6.58 5.78
CA LEU A 140 -4.67 6.38 7.02
C LEU A 140 -5.39 7.67 7.39
N GLN A 141 -6.72 7.63 7.35
CA GLN A 141 -7.53 8.77 7.78
C GLN A 141 -7.45 8.91 9.30
N ARG A 142 -6.68 9.90 9.75
CA ARG A 142 -6.46 10.20 11.17
C ARG A 142 -6.73 11.68 11.42
N PRO A 143 -8.00 12.09 11.56
CA PRO A 143 -8.35 13.50 11.71
C PRO A 143 -7.74 14.14 12.96
N TRP A 144 -7.34 13.32 13.95
CA TRP A 144 -6.69 13.78 15.18
C TRP A 144 -5.16 13.95 15.04
N ALA A 145 -4.54 13.39 14.00
CA ALA A 145 -3.10 13.50 13.76
C ALA A 145 -2.80 14.73 12.90
N GLU A 146 -2.96 15.92 13.47
CA GLU A 146 -2.56 17.16 12.79
C GLU A 146 -1.06 17.16 12.44
N GLU A 147 -0.66 17.96 11.45
CA GLU A 147 0.72 18.02 10.96
C GLU A 147 1.74 18.28 12.08
N ALA A 148 1.40 19.13 13.05
CA ALA A 148 2.25 19.40 14.22
C ALA A 148 2.41 18.17 15.13
N ALA A 149 1.33 17.45 15.42
CA ALA A 149 1.37 16.23 16.24
C ALA A 149 2.14 15.11 15.51
N ALA A 150 1.96 14.99 14.19
CA ALA A 150 2.72 14.05 13.37
C ALA A 150 4.23 14.37 13.34
N ALA A 151 4.59 15.64 13.27
CA ALA A 151 5.99 16.08 13.36
C ALA A 151 6.59 15.79 14.74
N ALA A 152 5.86 16.07 15.83
CA ALA A 152 6.29 15.76 17.19
C ALA A 152 6.43 14.25 17.43
N ALA A 153 5.52 13.44 16.91
CA ALA A 153 5.61 11.98 16.91
C ALA A 153 6.85 11.46 16.17
N ALA A 154 7.18 12.06 15.02
CA ALA A 154 8.39 11.74 14.26
C ALA A 154 9.67 12.15 15.02
N GLN A 155 9.65 13.26 15.75
CA GLN A 155 10.76 13.68 16.63
C GLN A 155 10.96 12.70 17.78
N LEU A 156 9.88 12.28 18.46
CA LEU A 156 9.94 11.25 19.51
C LEU A 156 10.58 9.96 18.99
N LEU A 157 10.12 9.47 17.83
CA LEU A 157 10.68 8.26 17.23
C LEU A 157 12.16 8.42 16.85
N SER A 158 12.55 9.60 16.35
CA SER A 158 13.95 9.90 16.02
C SER A 158 14.82 9.92 17.26
N ALA A 159 14.37 10.58 18.34
CA ALA A 159 15.10 10.66 19.60
C ALA A 159 15.37 9.28 20.22
N VAL A 160 14.38 8.37 20.17
CA VAL A 160 14.57 6.98 20.63
C VAL A 160 15.47 6.19 19.67
N ALA A 161 15.33 6.39 18.36
CA ALA A 161 16.12 5.69 17.35
C ALA A 161 17.61 6.08 17.36
N GLU A 162 17.94 7.33 17.70
CA GLU A 162 19.32 7.82 17.82
C GLU A 162 20.10 7.11 18.94
N GLN A 163 19.42 6.56 19.94
CA GLN A 163 20.02 5.79 21.03
C GLN A 163 20.25 4.31 20.65
N LEU A 164 19.65 3.83 19.56
CA LEU A 164 19.72 2.43 19.12
C LEU A 164 21.15 1.95 18.77
N PRO A 165 21.99 2.72 18.05
CA PRO A 165 23.36 2.30 17.76
C PRO A 165 24.19 2.01 19.02
N SER A 166 24.01 2.81 20.07
CA SER A 166 24.68 2.60 21.36
C SER A 166 24.22 1.31 22.04
N ALA A 167 22.94 0.96 21.94
CA ALA A 167 22.41 -0.30 22.48
C ALA A 167 22.96 -1.51 21.71
N LEU A 168 23.08 -1.41 20.38
CA LEU A 168 23.61 -2.48 19.53
C LEU A 168 25.13 -2.66 19.66
N ALA A 169 25.85 -1.60 20.00
CA ALA A 169 27.30 -1.62 20.16
C ALA A 169 27.77 -2.37 21.43
N VAL A 170 26.87 -2.67 22.37
CA VAL A 170 27.22 -3.43 23.59
C VAL A 170 27.60 -4.85 23.16
N PRO A 171 28.89 -5.26 23.24
CA PRO A 171 29.29 -6.57 22.80
C PRO A 171 28.72 -7.61 23.75
N HIS A 172 27.64 -8.28 23.34
CA HIS A 172 27.16 -9.45 24.05
C HIS A 172 28.25 -10.53 23.94
N ARG A 173 28.94 -10.77 25.08
CA ARG A 173 30.05 -11.72 25.25
C ARG A 173 29.61 -13.19 25.12
N THR A 174 28.63 -13.49 24.28
CA THR A 174 28.27 -14.86 23.94
C THR A 174 29.18 -15.30 22.80
N GLY A 175 30.17 -16.14 23.12
CA GLY A 175 31.29 -16.53 22.24
C GLY A 175 30.93 -17.39 21.03
N THR A 176 29.91 -17.02 20.27
CA THR A 176 29.55 -17.66 18.98
C THR A 176 29.95 -16.74 17.83
N SER A 177 30.84 -17.25 16.98
CA SER A 177 31.65 -16.54 15.97
C SER A 177 30.89 -16.02 14.73
N GLU A 178 29.56 -15.93 14.76
CA GLU A 178 28.81 -15.38 13.62
C GLU A 178 28.44 -13.91 13.90
N PRO A 179 28.86 -12.97 13.03
CA PRO A 179 28.44 -11.58 13.17
C PRO A 179 26.92 -11.50 13.00
N PRO A 180 26.21 -10.80 13.91
CA PRO A 180 24.77 -10.66 13.81
C PRO A 180 24.40 -9.97 12.49
N LEU A 181 23.33 -10.44 11.84
CA LEU A 181 22.74 -9.93 10.60
C LEU A 181 22.40 -8.41 10.61
N LEU A 182 22.53 -7.77 11.77
CA LEU A 182 22.38 -6.33 12.00
C LEU A 182 23.57 -5.51 11.46
N GLU A 183 24.82 -5.99 11.55
CA GLU A 183 26.00 -5.21 11.11
C GLU A 183 26.10 -5.07 9.58
N ALA A 184 25.71 -6.09 8.83
CA ALA A 184 25.83 -6.12 7.36
C ALA A 184 24.97 -5.07 6.63
N ALA A 185 23.92 -4.53 7.27
CA ALA A 185 23.11 -3.46 6.67
C ALA A 185 23.69 -2.07 6.84
N SER A 186 24.51 -1.84 7.86
CA SER A 186 25.12 -0.53 8.10
C SER A 186 26.27 -0.23 7.12
N THR A 187 26.93 -1.27 6.60
CA THR A 187 28.12 -1.14 5.74
C THR A 187 27.81 -1.14 4.24
N ALA A 188 26.67 -1.67 3.80
CA ALA A 188 26.36 -1.81 2.36
C ALA A 188 25.71 -0.57 1.70
N ARG A 189 25.43 0.52 2.43
CA ARG A 189 24.67 1.68 1.90
C ARG A 189 25.29 3.05 2.18
N SER A 190 26.55 3.12 2.57
CA SER A 190 27.27 4.37 2.88
C SER A 190 27.93 5.01 1.64
N ALA A 191 27.12 5.44 0.67
CA ALA A 191 27.56 6.37 -0.36
C ALA A 191 26.40 7.25 -0.86
N GLY A 192 26.04 8.27 -0.08
CA GLY A 192 25.17 9.37 -0.52
C GLY A 192 23.99 9.66 0.43
N GLU A 193 23.96 10.89 0.94
CA GLU A 193 22.90 11.55 1.72
C GLU A 193 22.84 11.30 3.25
N PRO A 194 23.24 12.29 4.09
CA PRO A 194 23.18 12.18 5.55
C PRO A 194 21.75 12.12 6.11
N SER A 195 20.73 12.52 5.35
CA SER A 195 19.32 12.40 5.77
C SER A 195 18.81 10.96 5.75
N ALA A 196 19.46 10.05 5.01
CA ALA A 196 19.03 8.65 4.89
C ALA A 196 19.37 7.83 6.15
N ALA A 197 20.41 8.19 6.89
CA ALA A 197 20.87 7.45 8.07
C ALA A 197 19.81 7.38 9.18
N GLY A 198 19.13 8.50 9.46
CA GLY A 198 18.07 8.55 10.47
C GLY A 198 16.78 7.83 10.06
N ALA A 199 16.52 7.65 8.75
CA ALA A 199 15.38 6.86 8.30
C ALA A 199 15.59 5.36 8.60
N GLY A 200 16.80 4.84 8.33
CA GLY A 200 17.12 3.43 8.61
C GLY A 200 17.05 3.07 10.10
N GLN A 201 17.51 3.96 10.98
CA GLN A 201 17.44 3.74 12.44
C GLN A 201 16.00 3.70 12.95
N ARG A 202 15.13 4.58 12.44
CA ARG A 202 13.71 4.59 12.78
C ARG A 202 13.00 3.32 12.33
N GLU A 203 13.23 2.90 11.09
CA GLU A 203 12.70 1.64 10.56
C GLU A 203 13.15 0.44 11.41
N GLN A 204 14.43 0.41 11.79
CA GLN A 204 14.98 -0.65 12.62
C GLN A 204 14.38 -0.66 14.04
N LEU A 205 14.18 0.52 14.66
CA LEU A 205 13.49 0.62 15.94
C LEU A 205 12.04 0.11 15.85
N VAL A 206 11.30 0.51 14.81
CA VAL A 206 9.94 0.03 14.58
C VAL A 206 9.93 -1.48 14.37
N ALA A 207 10.90 -2.04 13.64
CA ALA A 207 11.00 -3.47 13.40
C ALA A 207 11.17 -4.26 14.70
N LEU A 208 12.05 -3.78 15.59
CA LEU A 208 12.30 -4.38 16.90
C LEU A 208 11.06 -4.30 17.81
N ALA A 209 10.37 -3.16 17.81
CA ALA A 209 9.23 -2.92 18.66
C ALA A 209 7.93 -3.55 18.14
N ALA A 210 7.81 -3.78 16.83
CA ALA A 210 6.55 -4.18 16.18
C ALA A 210 5.93 -5.46 16.79
N PRO A 211 6.66 -6.56 17.07
CA PRO A 211 6.04 -7.76 17.65
C PRO A 211 5.46 -7.53 19.05
N ALA A 212 6.09 -6.69 19.88
CA ALA A 212 5.58 -6.34 21.20
C ALA A 212 4.42 -5.33 21.11
N ALA A 213 4.51 -4.38 20.20
CA ALA A 213 3.44 -3.42 19.91
C ALA A 213 2.17 -4.14 19.42
N LEU A 214 2.29 -5.06 18.46
CA LEU A 214 1.17 -5.86 17.94
C LEU A 214 0.52 -6.72 19.02
N ARG A 215 1.31 -7.30 19.94
CA ARG A 215 0.78 -8.03 21.11
C ARG A 215 -0.05 -7.13 22.03
N ARG A 216 0.29 -5.85 22.17
CA ARG A 216 -0.53 -4.88 22.92
C ARG A 216 -1.81 -4.48 22.19
N LEU A 217 -1.79 -4.48 20.87
CA LEU A 217 -2.98 -4.18 20.04
C LEU A 217 -3.91 -5.39 19.88
N GLN A 218 -3.41 -6.60 20.13
CA GLN A 218 -4.13 -7.85 19.97
C GLN A 218 -5.50 -7.91 20.68
N PRO A 219 -5.66 -7.48 21.94
CA PRO A 219 -6.98 -7.51 22.61
C PRO A 219 -8.02 -6.67 21.89
N ALA A 220 -7.62 -5.51 21.34
CA ALA A 220 -8.51 -4.64 20.58
C ALA A 220 -8.88 -5.24 19.22
N LEU A 221 -7.91 -5.82 18.52
CA LEU A 221 -8.07 -6.37 17.17
C LEU A 221 -8.77 -7.73 17.11
N LEU A 222 -8.61 -8.56 18.14
CA LEU A 222 -9.23 -9.89 18.22
C LEU A 222 -10.61 -9.87 18.88
N ALA A 223 -11.00 -8.75 19.50
CA ALA A 223 -12.28 -8.64 20.17
C ALA A 223 -13.42 -8.80 19.16
N ARG A 224 -14.10 -9.95 19.21
CA ARG A 224 -15.28 -10.19 18.38
C ARG A 224 -16.42 -9.32 18.88
N VAL A 225 -17.02 -8.56 17.97
CA VAL A 225 -18.28 -7.89 18.24
C VAL A 225 -19.38 -8.92 18.08
N GLU A 226 -19.66 -9.65 19.16
CA GLU A 226 -20.87 -10.45 19.27
C GLU A 226 -22.05 -9.49 19.32
N HIS A 227 -22.58 -9.15 18.14
CA HIS A 227 -23.93 -8.62 18.05
C HIS A 227 -24.81 -9.74 18.54
N ASP A 228 -25.19 -9.70 19.82
CA ASP A 228 -26.09 -10.66 20.46
C ASP A 228 -27.35 -10.79 19.60
N ARG A 229 -27.32 -11.78 18.70
CA ARG A 229 -28.43 -12.12 17.81
C ARG A 229 -29.49 -12.77 18.68
N HIS A 230 -30.29 -11.94 19.35
CA HIS A 230 -31.70 -12.13 19.70
C HIS A 230 -32.12 -13.49 20.32
N LYS A 231 -31.23 -14.27 20.94
CA LYS A 231 -31.58 -15.60 21.47
C LYS A 231 -31.53 -15.73 23.00
N SER A 232 -30.91 -14.79 23.71
CA SER A 232 -30.92 -14.72 25.17
C SER A 232 -31.60 -13.41 25.62
N ALA A 233 -32.64 -13.53 26.45
CA ALA A 233 -33.45 -12.41 26.96
C ALA A 233 -32.68 -11.46 27.93
N ARG A 234 -31.35 -11.54 27.98
CA ARG A 234 -30.49 -10.71 28.81
C ARG A 234 -29.33 -10.23 27.94
N LEU A 235 -29.51 -9.07 27.32
CA LEU A 235 -28.42 -8.32 26.68
C LEU A 235 -27.47 -7.87 27.81
N GLN A 236 -26.35 -8.56 27.98
CA GLN A 236 -25.28 -7.99 28.79
C GLN A 236 -24.64 -6.87 27.96
N PRO A 237 -24.41 -5.68 28.53
CA PRO A 237 -23.71 -4.62 27.81
C PRO A 237 -22.33 -5.13 27.40
N TYR A 238 -21.99 -4.95 26.14
CA TYR A 238 -20.71 -5.35 25.58
C TYR A 238 -19.56 -4.69 26.37
N ALA A 239 -18.74 -5.52 27.03
CA ALA A 239 -17.63 -5.06 27.87
C ALA A 239 -16.27 -5.04 27.13
N GLY A 240 -16.28 -5.32 25.82
CA GLY A 240 -15.08 -5.29 25.01
C GLY A 240 -14.69 -3.87 24.58
N PRO A 241 -13.62 -3.74 23.78
CA PRO A 241 -13.09 -2.46 23.32
C PRO A 241 -14.13 -1.69 22.53
N THR A 242 -14.11 -0.35 22.60
CA THR A 242 -15.05 0.47 21.84
C THR A 242 -14.74 0.41 20.33
N ASN A 243 -15.70 0.79 19.47
CA ASN A 243 -15.45 0.88 18.02
C ASN A 243 -14.29 1.83 17.71
N PHE A 244 -14.17 2.90 18.51
CA PHE A 244 -13.08 3.85 18.40
C PHE A 244 -11.72 3.19 18.72
N GLU A 245 -11.62 2.46 19.84
CA GLU A 245 -10.40 1.74 20.23
C GLU A 245 -9.98 0.70 19.19
N ARG A 246 -10.94 -0.02 18.59
CA ARG A 246 -10.68 -0.95 17.48
C ARG A 246 -10.08 -0.24 16.27
N CYS A 247 -10.61 0.92 15.90
CA CYS A 247 -10.08 1.72 14.79
C CYS A 247 -8.69 2.23 15.07
N VAL A 248 -8.46 2.73 16.28
CA VAL A 248 -7.15 3.20 16.71
C VAL A 248 -6.14 2.06 16.65
N ALA A 249 -6.49 0.89 17.18
CA ALA A 249 -5.62 -0.29 17.14
C ALA A 249 -5.34 -0.76 15.71
N ALA A 250 -6.37 -0.80 14.84
CA ALA A 250 -6.22 -1.15 13.43
C ALA A 250 -5.35 -0.15 12.69
N GLY A 251 -5.55 1.14 12.94
CA GLY A 251 -4.75 2.23 12.40
C GLY A 251 -3.29 2.15 12.85
N GLN A 252 -3.03 1.90 14.14
CA GLN A 252 -1.68 1.73 14.68
C GLN A 252 -0.99 0.52 14.06
N ALA A 253 -1.67 -0.64 13.99
CA ALA A 253 -1.14 -1.84 13.34
C ALA A 253 -0.80 -1.59 11.86
N ALA A 254 -1.69 -0.90 11.14
CA ALA A 254 -1.45 -0.54 9.75
C ALA A 254 -0.25 0.37 9.57
N TRP A 255 -0.13 1.40 10.41
CA TRP A 255 1.02 2.31 10.38
C TRP A 255 2.32 1.58 10.67
N LEU A 256 2.36 0.72 11.70
CA LEU A 256 3.55 -0.05 12.06
C LEU A 256 4.08 -0.86 10.87
N LEU A 257 3.20 -1.61 10.20
CA LEU A 257 3.59 -2.40 9.04
C LEU A 257 4.06 -1.55 7.87
N ARG A 258 3.43 -0.39 7.65
CA ARG A 258 3.75 0.54 6.57
C ARG A 258 5.07 1.27 6.75
N GLN A 259 5.57 1.37 7.99
CA GLN A 259 6.92 1.87 8.27
C GLN A 259 8.02 0.85 7.95
N LEU A 260 7.68 -0.42 7.71
CA LEU A 260 8.64 -1.50 7.50
C LEU A 260 8.73 -1.88 6.03
N ARG A 261 9.95 -2.08 5.54
CA ARG A 261 10.23 -2.56 4.17
C ARG A 261 11.29 -3.65 4.16
N GLY A 262 11.40 -4.35 3.03
CA GLY A 262 12.44 -5.33 2.77
C GLY A 262 12.55 -6.40 3.87
N ARG A 263 13.72 -6.52 4.49
CA ARG A 263 14.05 -7.61 5.43
C ARG A 263 13.31 -7.55 6.78
N HIS A 264 12.80 -6.39 7.17
CA HIS A 264 12.14 -6.22 8.48
C HIS A 264 10.65 -6.57 8.44
N LEU A 265 10.06 -6.57 7.25
CA LEU A 265 8.64 -6.79 7.04
C LEU A 265 8.18 -8.24 7.35
N PRO A 266 8.90 -9.32 6.97
CA PRO A 266 8.47 -10.71 7.20
C PRO A 266 8.14 -11.04 8.67
N ALA A 267 9.02 -10.65 9.60
CA ALA A 267 8.85 -10.93 11.02
C ALA A 267 7.61 -10.22 11.58
N ALA A 268 7.41 -8.94 11.23
CA ALA A 268 6.22 -8.20 11.63
C ALA A 268 4.95 -8.72 10.95
N ALA A 269 5.04 -9.11 9.67
CA ALA A 269 3.91 -9.63 8.89
C ALA A 269 3.38 -10.95 9.47
N SER A 270 4.26 -11.89 9.81
CA SER A 270 3.86 -13.17 10.42
C SER A 270 3.10 -12.99 11.75
N ALA A 271 3.53 -12.03 12.59
CA ALA A 271 2.83 -11.68 13.82
C ALA A 271 1.51 -10.94 13.57
N ALA A 272 1.46 -10.06 12.55
CA ALA A 272 0.31 -9.22 12.28
C ALA A 272 -0.80 -9.92 11.49
N LEU A 273 -0.49 -10.82 10.55
CA LEU A 273 -1.47 -11.41 9.62
C LEU A 273 -2.68 -12.07 10.33
N PRO A 274 -2.51 -12.84 11.42
CA PRO A 274 -3.65 -13.35 12.17
C PRO A 274 -4.55 -12.24 12.74
N LEU A 275 -3.95 -11.14 13.22
CA LEU A 275 -4.67 -9.99 13.78
C LEU A 275 -5.39 -9.20 12.68
N LEU A 276 -4.73 -8.98 11.54
CA LEU A 276 -5.30 -8.33 10.37
C LEU A 276 -6.47 -9.14 9.81
N LEU A 277 -6.36 -10.47 9.72
CA LEU A 277 -7.46 -11.32 9.27
C LEU A 277 -8.67 -11.25 10.21
N ALA A 278 -8.45 -11.19 11.52
CA ALA A 278 -9.55 -11.03 12.48
C ALA A 278 -10.20 -9.65 12.36
N ALA A 279 -9.39 -8.59 12.28
CA ALA A 279 -9.88 -7.22 12.16
C ALA A 279 -10.51 -6.92 10.77
N LEU A 280 -10.18 -7.70 9.73
CA LEU A 280 -10.87 -7.63 8.44
C LEU A 280 -12.31 -8.14 8.52
N GLU A 281 -12.62 -9.01 9.50
CA GLU A 281 -13.98 -9.48 9.79
C GLU A 281 -14.73 -8.57 10.77
N ASP A 282 -14.11 -7.47 11.20
CA ASP A 282 -14.74 -6.48 12.07
C ASP A 282 -15.96 -5.85 11.38
N PRO A 283 -17.10 -5.64 12.06
CA PRO A 283 -18.26 -5.02 11.44
C PRO A 283 -18.04 -3.54 11.05
N PHE A 284 -17.02 -2.89 11.61
CA PHE A 284 -16.80 -1.46 11.41
C PHE A 284 -15.91 -1.17 10.18
N PRO A 285 -16.43 -0.45 9.16
CA PRO A 285 -15.70 -0.23 7.91
C PRO A 285 -14.35 0.47 8.09
N HIS A 286 -14.17 1.40 9.03
CA HIS A 286 -12.88 2.12 9.14
C HIS A 286 -11.76 1.25 9.71
N ALA A 287 -12.10 0.34 10.63
CA ALA A 287 -11.15 -0.65 11.11
C ALA A 287 -10.71 -1.55 9.95
N GLN A 288 -11.66 -2.02 9.14
CA GLN A 288 -11.37 -2.77 7.91
C GLN A 288 -10.50 -1.96 6.95
N ALA A 289 -10.79 -0.67 6.72
CA ALA A 289 -10.05 0.18 5.79
C ALA A 289 -8.58 0.32 6.22
N CYS A 290 -8.31 0.54 7.51
CA CYS A 290 -6.94 0.58 8.04
C CYS A 290 -6.20 -0.74 7.80
N VAL A 291 -6.86 -1.86 8.12
CA VAL A 291 -6.32 -3.21 7.90
C VAL A 291 -6.03 -3.47 6.42
N LEU A 292 -6.93 -3.05 5.53
CA LEU A 292 -6.77 -3.18 4.08
C LEU A 292 -5.59 -2.35 3.58
N CYS A 293 -5.37 -1.13 4.08
CA CYS A 293 -4.17 -0.34 3.79
C CYS A 293 -2.88 -1.05 4.24
N ALA A 294 -2.92 -1.78 5.36
CA ALA A 294 -1.81 -2.61 5.83
C ALA A 294 -1.56 -3.80 4.90
N LEU A 295 -2.63 -4.51 4.49
CA LEU A 295 -2.56 -5.64 3.57
C LEU A 295 -2.11 -5.23 2.17
N GLN A 296 -2.51 -4.06 1.69
CA GLN A 296 -2.03 -3.50 0.44
C GLN A 296 -0.52 -3.27 0.48
N HIS A 297 -0.01 -2.72 1.59
CA HIS A 297 1.43 -2.55 1.79
C HIS A 297 2.16 -3.89 1.84
N LEU A 298 1.62 -4.87 2.55
CA LEU A 298 2.18 -6.23 2.59
C LEU A 298 2.18 -6.90 1.21
N GLY A 299 1.16 -6.68 0.39
CA GLY A 299 1.14 -7.15 -1.00
C GLY A 299 2.14 -6.43 -1.90
N ALA A 300 2.40 -5.14 -1.66
CA ALA A 300 3.32 -4.36 -2.49
C ALA A 300 4.80 -4.58 -2.14
N GLU A 301 5.12 -4.68 -0.84
CA GLU A 301 6.51 -4.67 -0.33
C GLU A 301 6.93 -6.01 0.32
N GLY A 302 5.98 -6.87 0.68
CA GLY A 302 6.22 -8.14 1.36
C GLY A 302 6.70 -9.25 0.43
N GLN A 303 7.06 -10.41 0.99
CA GLN A 303 7.41 -11.59 0.20
C GLN A 303 6.20 -12.53 0.08
N ALA A 304 6.09 -13.22 -1.05
CA ALA A 304 5.04 -14.20 -1.28
C ALA A 304 5.02 -15.30 -0.20
N GLU A 305 6.19 -15.67 0.32
CA GLU A 305 6.37 -16.71 1.35
C GLU A 305 5.68 -16.35 2.67
N ASP A 306 5.64 -15.07 3.04
CA ASP A 306 4.99 -14.59 4.27
C ASP A 306 3.47 -14.65 4.17
N LEU A 307 2.92 -14.39 2.98
CA LEU A 307 1.48 -14.36 2.72
C LEU A 307 0.92 -15.76 2.44
N ARG A 308 1.73 -16.67 1.87
CA ARG A 308 1.30 -18.00 1.40
C ARG A 308 0.60 -18.85 2.47
N PRO A 309 1.04 -18.89 3.74
CA PRO A 309 0.35 -19.63 4.80
C PRO A 309 -1.10 -19.14 5.03
N TYR A 310 -1.39 -17.88 4.69
CA TYR A 310 -2.67 -17.24 4.91
C TYR A 310 -3.52 -17.07 3.65
N ALA A 311 -2.97 -17.37 2.47
CA ALA A 311 -3.58 -17.14 1.15
C ALA A 311 -5.03 -17.63 1.06
N ALA A 312 -5.29 -18.86 1.53
CA ALA A 312 -6.61 -19.51 1.47
C ALA A 312 -7.70 -18.79 2.27
N ARG A 313 -7.33 -17.94 3.25
CA ARG A 313 -8.28 -17.15 4.06
C ARG A 313 -8.26 -15.68 3.67
N LEU A 314 -7.09 -15.17 3.31
CA LEU A 314 -6.85 -13.77 3.04
C LEU A 314 -7.65 -13.29 1.82
N LEU A 315 -7.46 -13.94 0.67
CA LEU A 315 -8.10 -13.49 -0.56
C LEU A 315 -9.64 -13.59 -0.48
N PRO A 316 -10.26 -14.70 -0.02
CA PRO A 316 -11.71 -14.75 0.14
C PRO A 316 -12.27 -13.74 1.13
N ALA A 317 -11.55 -13.43 2.22
CA ALA A 317 -11.96 -12.38 3.15
C ALA A 317 -11.97 -11.00 2.47
N MET A 318 -10.92 -10.68 1.71
CA MET A 318 -10.83 -9.41 0.98
C MET A 318 -11.88 -9.30 -0.13
N LEU A 319 -12.16 -10.38 -0.85
CA LEU A 319 -13.22 -10.42 -1.86
C LEU A 319 -14.62 -10.23 -1.24
N ARG A 320 -14.87 -10.76 -0.04
CA ARG A 320 -16.11 -10.49 0.72
C ARG A 320 -16.23 -9.00 1.07
N VAL A 321 -15.15 -8.38 1.55
CA VAL A 321 -15.15 -6.93 1.86
C VAL A 321 -15.29 -6.11 0.58
N LEU A 322 -14.68 -6.50 -0.53
CA LEU A 322 -14.82 -5.82 -1.81
C LEU A 322 -16.28 -5.86 -2.33
N ALA A 323 -16.95 -7.01 -2.21
CA ALA A 323 -18.31 -7.21 -2.71
C ALA A 323 -19.41 -6.56 -1.85
N GLY A 324 -19.18 -6.43 -0.54
CA GLY A 324 -20.16 -5.91 0.42
C GLY A 324 -19.74 -4.62 1.14
N GLY A 325 -18.56 -4.08 0.85
CA GLY A 325 -17.99 -2.94 1.53
C GLY A 325 -18.67 -1.62 1.21
N SER A 326 -18.58 -0.70 2.15
CA SER A 326 -18.91 0.72 1.97
C SER A 326 -17.91 1.40 1.02
N ASP A 327 -18.23 2.61 0.54
CA ASP A 327 -17.30 3.40 -0.28
C ASP A 327 -15.98 3.69 0.44
N ALA A 328 -15.99 3.79 1.77
CA ALA A 328 -14.80 4.01 2.59
C ALA A 328 -13.82 2.81 2.58
N THR A 329 -14.34 1.58 2.54
CA THR A 329 -13.49 0.36 2.52
C THR A 329 -13.17 -0.08 1.11
N TRP A 330 -14.02 0.23 0.15
CA TRP A 330 -13.94 -0.31 -1.19
C TRP A 330 -12.60 0.01 -1.88
N VAL A 331 -12.14 1.28 -1.79
CA VAL A 331 -10.87 1.71 -2.41
C VAL A 331 -9.68 0.93 -1.85
N ALA A 332 -9.60 0.83 -0.53
CA ALA A 332 -8.56 0.07 0.16
C ALA A 332 -8.69 -1.44 -0.13
N ALA A 333 -9.91 -1.98 -0.21
CA ALA A 333 -10.17 -3.39 -0.49
C ALA A 333 -9.70 -3.78 -1.89
N ALA A 334 -10.03 -2.94 -2.89
CA ALA A 334 -9.63 -3.16 -4.27
C ALA A 334 -8.10 -3.12 -4.42
N GLY A 335 -7.45 -2.08 -3.91
CA GLY A 335 -5.99 -1.94 -3.95
C GLY A 335 -5.28 -3.08 -3.22
N ALA A 336 -5.78 -3.45 -2.04
CA ALA A 336 -5.22 -4.55 -1.28
C ALA A 336 -5.40 -5.90 -1.99
N ALA A 337 -6.59 -6.18 -2.54
CA ALA A 337 -6.86 -7.46 -3.20
C ALA A 337 -5.97 -7.66 -4.42
N VAL A 338 -5.78 -6.61 -5.23
CA VAL A 338 -4.87 -6.64 -6.38
C VAL A 338 -3.42 -6.81 -5.94
N ALA A 339 -2.96 -6.08 -4.91
CA ALA A 339 -1.59 -6.19 -4.42
C ALA A 339 -1.30 -7.60 -3.85
N VAL A 340 -2.18 -8.13 -3.00
CA VAL A 340 -2.04 -9.45 -2.38
C VAL A 340 -2.12 -10.56 -3.43
N ALA A 341 -3.07 -10.50 -4.37
CA ALA A 341 -3.15 -11.47 -5.45
C ALA A 341 -1.89 -11.43 -6.33
N SER A 342 -1.41 -10.21 -6.66
CA SER A 342 -0.18 -10.03 -7.43
C SER A 342 1.03 -10.65 -6.76
N GLN A 343 1.13 -10.50 -5.44
CA GLN A 343 2.24 -11.02 -4.68
C GLN A 343 2.20 -12.53 -4.50
N LEU A 344 1.01 -13.11 -4.28
CA LEU A 344 0.85 -14.55 -4.10
C LEU A 344 1.10 -15.34 -5.39
N GLU A 345 0.61 -14.82 -6.53
CA GLU A 345 0.58 -15.51 -7.81
C GLU A 345 1.76 -15.14 -8.73
N GLY A 346 2.41 -14.00 -8.48
CA GLY A 346 3.55 -13.52 -9.26
C GLY A 346 3.20 -13.25 -10.72
N ASP A 347 3.98 -13.79 -11.65
CA ASP A 347 3.79 -13.55 -13.09
C ASP A 347 2.88 -14.58 -13.77
N ASN A 348 2.14 -15.42 -13.02
CA ASN A 348 1.27 -16.44 -13.61
C ASN A 348 -0.08 -15.86 -14.10
N PRO A 349 -0.31 -15.67 -15.41
CA PRO A 349 -1.56 -15.09 -15.90
C PRO A 349 -2.78 -16.01 -15.76
N TYR A 350 -2.57 -17.30 -15.49
CA TYR A 350 -3.64 -18.29 -15.34
C TYR A 350 -4.05 -18.51 -13.88
N ALA A 351 -3.51 -17.71 -12.96
CA ALA A 351 -3.89 -17.79 -11.56
C ALA A 351 -5.38 -17.45 -11.36
N LEU A 352 -6.10 -18.34 -10.69
CA LEU A 352 -7.54 -18.17 -10.42
C LEU A 352 -7.80 -16.90 -9.61
N ALA A 353 -6.91 -16.54 -8.69
CA ALA A 353 -7.00 -15.33 -7.88
C ALA A 353 -7.16 -14.05 -8.71
N TYR A 354 -6.46 -13.93 -9.85
CA TYR A 354 -6.60 -12.78 -10.72
C TYR A 354 -7.98 -12.69 -11.36
N ALA A 355 -8.52 -13.82 -11.81
CA ALA A 355 -9.87 -13.87 -12.40
C ALA A 355 -10.95 -13.56 -11.35
N GLU A 356 -10.79 -14.06 -10.12
CA GLU A 356 -11.70 -13.79 -9.00
C GLU A 356 -11.69 -12.31 -8.60
N VAL A 357 -10.50 -11.72 -8.44
CA VAL A 357 -10.37 -10.28 -8.14
C VAL A 357 -10.96 -9.43 -9.26
N LEU A 358 -10.65 -9.72 -10.53
CA LEU A 358 -11.24 -8.98 -11.64
C LEU A 358 -12.76 -9.13 -11.69
N SER A 359 -13.30 -10.33 -11.47
CA SER A 359 -14.75 -10.53 -11.47
C SER A 359 -15.43 -9.72 -10.37
N ALA A 360 -14.85 -9.69 -9.16
CA ALA A 360 -15.39 -8.89 -8.07
C ALA A 360 -15.28 -7.38 -8.35
N LEU A 361 -14.18 -6.92 -8.95
CA LEU A 361 -14.05 -5.53 -9.40
C LEU A 361 -15.09 -5.17 -10.45
N LEU A 362 -15.35 -6.04 -11.43
CA LEU A 362 -16.38 -5.84 -12.45
C LEU A 362 -17.78 -5.78 -11.85
N ASP A 363 -18.10 -6.65 -10.90
CA ASP A 363 -19.40 -6.64 -10.20
C ASP A 363 -19.64 -5.30 -9.51
N VAL A 364 -18.62 -4.71 -8.89
CA VAL A 364 -18.76 -3.39 -8.25
C VAL A 364 -18.75 -2.25 -9.28
N GLY A 365 -17.94 -2.36 -10.33
CA GLY A 365 -17.94 -1.42 -11.45
C GLY A 365 -19.31 -1.30 -12.09
N GLU A 366 -20.00 -2.42 -12.33
CA GLU A 366 -21.36 -2.44 -12.91
C GLU A 366 -22.42 -1.85 -11.97
N ARG A 367 -22.33 -2.11 -10.66
CA ARG A 367 -23.26 -1.52 -9.67
C ARG A 367 -23.01 -0.03 -9.45
N GLY A 368 -21.76 0.40 -9.62
CA GLY A 368 -21.25 1.70 -9.21
C GLY A 368 -20.87 2.67 -10.33
N GLY A 369 -20.93 2.24 -11.59
CA GLY A 369 -20.27 2.93 -12.71
C GLY A 369 -20.79 4.34 -12.98
N HIS A 370 -22.02 4.65 -12.59
CA HIS A 370 -22.60 5.99 -12.72
C HIS A 370 -22.06 7.00 -11.69
N GLN A 371 -21.37 6.55 -10.64
CA GLN A 371 -20.83 7.42 -9.60
C GLN A 371 -19.37 7.77 -9.94
N PRO A 372 -19.04 9.06 -10.17
CA PRO A 372 -17.71 9.44 -10.66
C PRO A 372 -16.59 9.13 -9.67
N ASP A 373 -16.85 9.21 -8.35
CA ASP A 373 -15.84 8.92 -7.33
C ASP A 373 -15.55 7.41 -7.25
N ARG A 374 -16.59 6.57 -7.36
CA ARG A 374 -16.42 5.12 -7.41
C ARG A 374 -15.76 4.67 -8.71
N ALA A 375 -16.11 5.28 -9.84
CA ALA A 375 -15.43 5.06 -11.12
C ALA A 375 -13.94 5.46 -11.04
N ALA A 376 -13.62 6.63 -10.46
CA ALA A 376 -12.24 7.07 -10.27
C ALA A 376 -11.45 6.08 -9.40
N ALA A 377 -12.04 5.62 -8.29
CA ALA A 377 -11.40 4.65 -7.43
C ALA A 377 -11.22 3.28 -8.11
N TRP A 378 -12.18 2.85 -8.93
CA TRP A 378 -12.06 1.66 -9.77
C TRP A 378 -10.92 1.76 -10.76
N LEU A 379 -10.83 2.88 -11.46
CA LEU A 379 -9.78 3.14 -12.44
C LEU A 379 -8.40 3.30 -11.79
N ALA A 380 -8.32 3.63 -10.51
CA ALA A 380 -7.05 3.62 -9.78
C ALA A 380 -6.61 2.19 -9.36
N ALA A 381 -7.57 1.31 -9.05
CA ALA A 381 -7.27 0.00 -8.48
C ALA A 381 -7.14 -1.13 -9.51
N ALA A 382 -7.95 -1.14 -10.57
CA ALA A 382 -8.03 -2.24 -11.52
C ALA A 382 -6.84 -2.34 -12.52
N PRO A 383 -6.31 -1.24 -13.10
CA PRO A 383 -5.30 -1.34 -14.16
C PRO A 383 -4.03 -2.13 -13.82
N PRO A 384 -3.47 -2.09 -12.59
CA PRO A 384 -2.33 -2.94 -12.23
C PRO A 384 -2.54 -4.44 -12.45
N LEU A 385 -3.79 -4.90 -12.52
CA LEU A 385 -4.15 -6.29 -12.79
C LEU A 385 -4.11 -6.66 -14.28
N PHE A 386 -4.26 -5.70 -15.20
CA PHE A 386 -4.39 -6.00 -16.63
C PHE A 386 -3.15 -6.65 -17.23
N PRO A 387 -1.90 -6.17 -16.98
CA PRO A 387 -0.71 -6.85 -17.48
C PRO A 387 -0.52 -8.25 -16.87
N ARG A 388 -0.99 -8.46 -15.64
CA ARG A 388 -0.93 -9.75 -14.95
C ARG A 388 -1.84 -10.79 -15.58
N LEU A 389 -3.06 -10.40 -15.98
CA LEU A 389 -3.99 -11.26 -16.71
C LEU A 389 -3.59 -11.45 -18.18
N GLY A 390 -2.95 -10.43 -18.78
CA GLY A 390 -2.57 -10.42 -20.18
C GLY A 390 -3.75 -10.78 -21.08
N LEU A 391 -3.57 -11.81 -21.91
CA LEU A 391 -4.60 -12.25 -22.86
C LEU A 391 -5.88 -12.79 -22.20
N GLN A 392 -5.83 -13.25 -20.93
CA GLN A 392 -7.02 -13.75 -20.22
C GLN A 392 -8.08 -12.66 -20.04
N LEU A 393 -7.67 -11.39 -20.06
CA LEU A 393 -8.57 -10.24 -20.02
C LEU A 393 -9.58 -10.24 -21.18
N ALA A 394 -9.26 -10.88 -22.31
CA ALA A 394 -10.18 -11.02 -23.44
C ALA A 394 -11.46 -11.79 -23.07
N GLY A 395 -11.39 -12.73 -22.13
CA GLY A 395 -12.57 -13.45 -21.62
C GLY A 395 -13.55 -12.56 -20.85
N HIS A 396 -13.08 -11.40 -20.38
CA HIS A 396 -13.86 -10.42 -19.62
C HIS A 396 -14.29 -9.22 -20.46
N SER A 397 -13.96 -9.16 -21.75
CA SER A 397 -14.18 -7.99 -22.61
C SER A 397 -15.65 -7.57 -22.70
N ALA A 398 -16.57 -8.55 -22.66
CA ALA A 398 -18.02 -8.31 -22.74
C ALA A 398 -18.56 -7.47 -21.56
N ARG A 399 -17.90 -7.54 -20.39
CA ARG A 399 -18.24 -6.76 -19.19
C ARG A 399 -17.35 -5.53 -19.04
N LEU A 400 -16.05 -5.70 -19.31
CA LEU A 400 -15.03 -4.67 -19.13
C LEU A 400 -15.15 -3.52 -20.13
N LEU A 401 -15.34 -3.81 -21.43
CA LEU A 401 -15.36 -2.77 -22.45
C LEU A 401 -16.55 -1.81 -22.31
N PRO A 402 -17.80 -2.26 -22.08
CA PRO A 402 -18.91 -1.33 -21.86
C PRO A 402 -18.64 -0.33 -20.72
N LEU A 403 -18.09 -0.79 -19.59
CA LEU A 403 -17.74 0.07 -18.45
C LEU A 403 -16.69 1.12 -18.82
N LEU A 404 -15.57 0.69 -19.41
CA LEU A 404 -14.49 1.61 -19.79
C LEU A 404 -14.96 2.63 -20.83
N LEU A 405 -15.75 2.20 -21.81
CA LEU A 405 -16.28 3.08 -22.85
C LEU A 405 -17.29 4.09 -22.31
N GLU A 406 -18.10 3.70 -21.32
CA GLU A 406 -18.97 4.63 -20.59
C GLU A 406 -18.15 5.69 -19.85
N TRP A 407 -17.10 5.29 -19.13
CA TRP A 407 -16.25 6.22 -18.40
C TRP A 407 -15.36 7.09 -19.28
N CYS A 408 -15.01 6.64 -20.49
CA CYS A 408 -14.39 7.49 -21.51
C CYS A 408 -15.29 8.66 -21.92
N LEU A 409 -16.60 8.55 -21.72
CA LEU A 409 -17.58 9.61 -21.98
C LEU A 409 -18.01 10.34 -20.70
N ALA A 410 -17.37 10.06 -19.56
CA ALA A 410 -17.70 10.71 -18.29
C ALA A 410 -17.43 12.22 -18.34
N LEU A 411 -18.28 13.01 -17.69
CA LEU A 411 -18.16 14.46 -17.61
C LEU A 411 -16.88 14.91 -16.87
N ARG A 412 -16.43 14.14 -15.88
CA ARG A 412 -15.24 14.45 -15.10
C ARG A 412 -13.98 14.08 -15.88
N HIS A 413 -13.18 15.09 -16.24
CA HIS A 413 -11.97 14.91 -17.05
C HIS A 413 -10.99 13.89 -16.45
N SER A 414 -10.78 13.87 -15.13
CA SER A 414 -9.87 12.91 -14.48
C SER A 414 -10.31 11.45 -14.64
N VAL A 415 -11.62 11.18 -14.59
CA VAL A 415 -12.19 9.83 -14.82
C VAL A 415 -12.00 9.42 -16.26
N ARG A 416 -12.25 10.35 -17.20
CA ARG A 416 -12.05 10.12 -18.63
C ARG A 416 -10.61 9.76 -18.98
N CYS A 417 -9.64 10.52 -18.48
CA CYS A 417 -8.22 10.21 -18.71
C CYS A 417 -7.85 8.83 -18.15
N ALA A 418 -8.22 8.55 -16.91
CA ALA A 418 -7.93 7.25 -16.29
C ALA A 418 -8.63 6.09 -17.02
N ALA A 419 -9.85 6.31 -17.56
CA ALA A 419 -10.57 5.33 -18.36
C ALA A 419 -9.90 5.05 -19.71
N LEU A 420 -9.36 6.09 -20.37
CA LEU A 420 -8.61 5.94 -21.62
C LEU A 420 -7.26 5.25 -21.38
N GLU A 421 -6.55 5.56 -20.30
CA GLU A 421 -5.32 4.84 -19.90
C GLU A 421 -5.60 3.36 -19.63
N ALA A 422 -6.66 3.08 -18.88
CA ALA A 422 -7.13 1.72 -18.64
C ALA A 422 -7.48 1.02 -19.95
N LEU A 423 -8.25 1.66 -20.84
CA LEU A 423 -8.62 1.13 -22.15
C LEU A 423 -7.39 0.84 -23.01
N LEU A 424 -6.40 1.75 -23.03
CA LEU A 424 -5.15 1.56 -23.75
C LEU A 424 -4.45 0.28 -23.29
N GLN A 425 -4.34 0.07 -21.97
CA GLN A 425 -3.78 -1.17 -21.42
C GLN A 425 -4.61 -2.40 -21.84
N VAL A 426 -5.94 -2.34 -21.77
CA VAL A 426 -6.79 -3.46 -22.23
C VAL A 426 -6.54 -3.78 -23.70
N LEU A 427 -6.47 -2.76 -24.56
CA LEU A 427 -6.21 -2.93 -25.99
C LEU A 427 -4.83 -3.55 -26.22
N GLN A 428 -3.79 -3.06 -25.55
CA GLN A 428 -2.43 -3.62 -25.64
C GLN A 428 -2.36 -5.10 -25.23
N GLN A 429 -3.14 -5.51 -24.22
CA GLN A 429 -3.11 -6.89 -23.71
C GLN A 429 -4.01 -7.87 -24.49
N THR A 430 -5.12 -7.40 -25.06
CA THR A 430 -6.18 -8.28 -25.60
C THR A 430 -6.31 -8.26 -27.11
N TRP A 431 -5.75 -7.26 -27.78
CA TRP A 431 -5.90 -7.13 -29.23
C TRP A 431 -4.88 -8.00 -29.96
N PRO A 432 -5.32 -9.05 -30.70
CA PRO A 432 -6.32 -9.06 -31.79
C PRO A 432 -7.56 -9.92 -31.51
N ARG A 433 -7.73 -10.46 -30.30
CA ARG A 433 -8.80 -11.42 -29.97
C ARG A 433 -10.17 -10.76 -29.79
N ALA A 434 -10.20 -9.45 -29.58
CA ALA A 434 -11.42 -8.66 -29.37
C ALA A 434 -11.86 -7.86 -30.62
N ALA A 435 -11.43 -8.24 -31.83
CA ALA A 435 -11.65 -7.49 -33.07
C ALA A 435 -13.11 -7.11 -33.35
N ALA A 436 -14.08 -7.91 -32.89
CA ALA A 436 -15.50 -7.62 -33.02
C ALA A 436 -15.92 -6.28 -32.36
N HIS A 437 -15.21 -5.82 -31.34
CA HIS A 437 -15.50 -4.58 -30.63
C HIS A 437 -14.88 -3.33 -31.28
N ALA A 438 -14.00 -3.49 -32.29
CA ALA A 438 -13.23 -2.38 -32.86
C ALA A 438 -14.10 -1.21 -33.35
N PRO A 439 -15.20 -1.45 -34.09
CA PRO A 439 -16.03 -0.35 -34.59
C PRO A 439 -16.69 0.46 -33.47
N LEU A 440 -17.03 -0.19 -32.36
CA LEU A 440 -17.63 0.49 -31.21
C LEU A 440 -16.60 1.35 -30.48
N VAL A 441 -15.42 0.77 -30.19
CA VAL A 441 -14.32 1.48 -29.54
C VAL A 441 -13.92 2.70 -30.37
N TRP A 442 -13.71 2.53 -31.68
CA TRP A 442 -13.37 3.63 -32.60
C TRP A 442 -14.38 4.78 -32.55
N ARG A 443 -15.69 4.46 -32.57
CA ARG A 443 -16.75 5.48 -32.50
C ARG A 443 -16.67 6.30 -31.20
N VAL A 444 -16.40 5.64 -30.08
CA VAL A 444 -16.24 6.32 -28.78
C VAL A 444 -15.00 7.20 -28.79
N LEU A 445 -13.87 6.71 -29.31
CA LEU A 445 -12.64 7.49 -29.43
C LEU A 445 -12.82 8.73 -30.31
N CYS A 446 -13.50 8.61 -31.46
CA CYS A 446 -13.84 9.75 -32.32
C CYS A 446 -14.65 10.80 -31.56
N ARG A 447 -15.64 10.35 -30.77
CA ARG A 447 -16.48 11.24 -29.98
C ARG A 447 -15.67 11.96 -28.90
N VAL A 448 -14.86 11.23 -28.13
CA VAL A 448 -14.02 11.81 -27.08
C VAL A 448 -13.05 12.82 -27.68
N HIS A 449 -12.35 12.45 -28.75
CA HIS A 449 -11.41 13.32 -29.44
C HIS A 449 -12.09 14.61 -29.94
N ALA A 450 -13.25 14.50 -30.60
CA ALA A 450 -14.02 15.66 -31.05
C ALA A 450 -14.51 16.55 -29.89
N GLU A 451 -14.95 15.96 -28.77
CA GLU A 451 -15.36 16.72 -27.57
C GLU A 451 -14.18 17.48 -26.97
N GLU A 452 -13.01 16.84 -26.87
CA GLU A 452 -11.77 17.45 -26.36
C GLU A 452 -11.27 18.58 -27.27
N LEU A 453 -11.32 18.41 -28.61
CA LEU A 453 -10.98 19.47 -29.56
C LEU A 453 -11.94 20.66 -29.48
N ARG A 454 -13.24 20.42 -29.25
CA ARG A 454 -14.21 21.51 -29.05
C ARG A 454 -13.96 22.29 -27.76
N CYS A 455 -13.57 21.61 -26.68
CA CYS A 455 -13.19 22.27 -25.43
C CYS A 455 -11.91 23.13 -25.57
N ARG A 456 -11.08 22.86 -26.58
CA ARG A 456 -9.91 23.69 -26.93
C ARG A 456 -10.26 24.93 -27.76
N ALA A 457 -11.47 25.03 -28.30
CA ALA A 457 -11.86 26.19 -29.09
C ALA A 457 -11.60 27.46 -28.25
N PRO A 458 -10.84 28.42 -28.79
CA PRO A 458 -10.24 29.47 -28.00
C PRO A 458 -11.33 30.21 -27.24
N VAL A 459 -11.27 30.16 -25.92
CA VAL A 459 -11.78 31.26 -25.11
C VAL A 459 -11.03 32.48 -25.60
N LEU A 460 -11.66 33.20 -26.53
CA LEU A 460 -11.12 34.35 -27.21
C LEU A 460 -10.56 35.33 -26.17
N ALA A 461 -9.29 35.69 -26.36
CA ALA A 461 -8.60 36.84 -25.77
C ALA A 461 -8.13 36.74 -24.30
N ALA A 462 -6.93 36.19 -24.10
CA ALA A 462 -5.81 36.89 -23.45
C ALA A 462 -4.54 36.04 -23.64
N GLY A 463 -3.52 36.61 -24.27
CA GLY A 463 -2.39 35.87 -24.83
C GLY A 463 -1.57 35.08 -23.81
N GLY A 464 -1.29 33.83 -24.17
CA GLY A 464 -0.36 32.95 -23.44
C GLY A 464 -0.53 31.50 -23.87
N GLN A 465 0.36 31.02 -24.76
CA GLN A 465 0.60 29.62 -25.14
C GLN A 465 -0.63 28.75 -25.47
N ALA A 466 -1.02 28.78 -26.74
CA ALA A 466 -1.71 27.65 -27.38
C ALA A 466 -0.67 26.59 -27.74
N ALA A 467 -0.56 25.50 -26.97
CA ALA A 467 0.02 24.23 -27.41
C ALA A 467 0.05 23.24 -26.23
N GLY A 468 -1.07 22.58 -25.98
CA GLY A 468 -1.10 21.39 -25.16
C GLY A 468 -2.32 20.60 -25.58
N ALA A 469 -2.12 19.46 -26.21
CA ALA A 469 -3.21 18.52 -26.35
C ALA A 469 -3.75 18.23 -24.95
N THR A 470 -5.05 18.39 -24.71
CA THR A 470 -5.68 17.84 -23.50
C THR A 470 -5.30 16.36 -23.42
N ALA A 471 -4.79 15.92 -22.26
CA ALA A 471 -4.24 14.58 -22.07
C ALA A 471 -5.20 13.48 -22.57
N ALA A 472 -6.51 13.67 -22.38
CA ALA A 472 -7.55 12.78 -22.90
C ALA A 472 -7.54 12.62 -24.43
N ALA A 473 -7.33 13.68 -25.21
CA ALA A 473 -7.30 13.54 -26.67
C ALA A 473 -6.05 12.81 -27.14
N GLN A 474 -4.90 13.05 -26.49
CA GLN A 474 -3.68 12.29 -26.76
C GLN A 474 -3.86 10.80 -26.45
N LEU A 475 -4.43 10.47 -25.30
CA LEU A 475 -4.73 9.09 -24.93
C LEU A 475 -5.74 8.42 -25.88
N ALA A 476 -6.70 9.19 -26.39
CA ALA A 476 -7.64 8.69 -27.40
C ALA A 476 -6.94 8.39 -28.74
N GLU A 477 -6.00 9.23 -29.17
CA GLU A 477 -5.13 8.98 -30.33
C GLU A 477 -4.27 7.73 -30.11
N ASP A 478 -3.66 7.57 -28.93
CA ASP A 478 -2.84 6.39 -28.59
C ASP A 478 -3.67 5.10 -28.61
N CYS A 479 -4.91 5.14 -28.09
CA CYS A 479 -5.85 4.02 -28.19
C CYS A 479 -6.22 3.71 -29.64
N ALA A 480 -6.48 4.74 -30.44
CA ALA A 480 -6.85 4.62 -31.85
C ALA A 480 -5.70 4.04 -32.68
N LEU A 481 -4.46 4.43 -32.37
CA LEU A 481 -3.24 3.91 -32.98
C LEU A 481 -3.07 2.41 -32.70
N VAL A 482 -3.16 1.98 -31.43
CA VAL A 482 -3.10 0.56 -31.07
C VAL A 482 -4.20 -0.23 -31.78
N LEU A 483 -5.42 0.32 -31.81
CA LEU A 483 -6.54 -0.31 -32.51
C LEU A 483 -6.29 -0.42 -34.01
N TRP A 484 -5.77 0.63 -34.64
CA TRP A 484 -5.45 0.69 -36.06
C TRP A 484 -4.43 -0.37 -36.47
N CYS A 485 -3.32 -0.46 -35.72
CA CYS A 485 -2.25 -1.41 -36.00
C CYS A 485 -2.72 -2.85 -35.87
N ALA A 486 -3.65 -3.12 -34.95
CA ALA A 486 -3.93 -4.47 -34.52
C ALA A 486 -5.28 -5.03 -35.02
N ALA A 487 -6.22 -4.21 -35.52
CA ALA A 487 -7.55 -4.64 -36.00
C ALA A 487 -7.57 -5.23 -37.43
N GLY A 488 -6.44 -5.19 -38.13
CA GLY A 488 -6.28 -5.77 -39.47
C GLY A 488 -6.83 -4.91 -40.61
N THR A 489 -6.55 -5.36 -41.84
CA THR A 489 -6.80 -4.59 -43.07
C THR A 489 -8.28 -4.32 -43.34
N ASP A 490 -9.17 -5.25 -42.99
CA ASP A 490 -10.62 -5.09 -43.23
C ASP A 490 -11.20 -3.93 -42.42
N PHE A 491 -10.73 -3.77 -41.18
CA PHE A 491 -11.12 -2.63 -40.34
C PHE A 491 -10.58 -1.32 -40.91
N GLN A 492 -9.30 -1.31 -41.31
CA GLN A 492 -8.65 -0.13 -41.92
C GLN A 492 -9.37 0.31 -43.20
N VAL A 493 -9.70 -0.63 -44.11
CA VAL A 493 -10.45 -0.33 -45.35
C VAL A 493 -11.83 0.25 -45.03
N ARG A 494 -12.54 -0.27 -44.02
CA ARG A 494 -13.83 0.28 -43.59
C ARG A 494 -13.71 1.69 -43.03
N LEU A 495 -12.66 1.98 -42.26
CA LEU A 495 -12.39 3.33 -41.77
C LEU A 495 -12.11 4.30 -42.92
N MET A 496 -11.21 3.93 -43.84
CA MET A 496 -10.82 4.77 -44.98
C MET A 496 -11.96 5.04 -45.97
N THR A 497 -13.02 4.23 -45.97
CA THR A 497 -14.17 4.37 -46.88
C THR A 497 -15.40 5.01 -46.21
N GLY A 498 -15.35 5.20 -44.89
CA GLY A 498 -16.36 5.95 -44.14
C GLY A 498 -16.38 7.43 -44.54
N LYS A 499 -17.53 8.11 -44.37
CA LYS A 499 -17.70 9.55 -44.66
C LYS A 499 -18.10 10.35 -43.42
N ASP A 500 -17.51 10.05 -42.27
CA ASP A 500 -17.83 10.73 -41.01
C ASP A 500 -16.70 11.70 -40.66
N ALA A 501 -16.97 13.01 -40.69
CA ALA A 501 -15.95 14.04 -40.46
C ALA A 501 -15.23 13.90 -39.11
N ALA A 502 -15.94 13.46 -38.05
CA ALA A 502 -15.30 13.23 -36.75
C ALA A 502 -14.35 12.01 -36.76
N SER A 503 -14.63 11.04 -37.64
CA SER A 503 -13.73 9.93 -37.90
C SER A 503 -12.53 10.36 -38.73
N ASP A 504 -12.70 11.30 -39.66
CA ASP A 504 -11.63 11.82 -40.51
C ASP A 504 -10.57 12.59 -39.69
N ASP A 505 -11.00 13.40 -38.72
CA ASP A 505 -10.09 14.15 -37.83
C ASP A 505 -9.19 13.22 -37.00
N LEU A 506 -9.79 12.23 -36.33
CA LEU A 506 -9.03 11.24 -35.53
C LEU A 506 -8.14 10.37 -36.42
N LEU A 507 -8.64 9.96 -37.59
CA LEU A 507 -7.86 9.18 -38.55
C LEU A 507 -6.64 9.97 -39.04
N GLN A 508 -6.80 11.26 -39.35
CA GLN A 508 -5.70 12.13 -39.74
C GLN A 508 -4.65 12.24 -38.62
N ALA A 509 -5.08 12.41 -37.36
CA ALA A 509 -4.18 12.44 -36.21
C ALA A 509 -3.39 11.12 -36.05
N VAL A 510 -4.07 9.97 -36.20
CA VAL A 510 -3.43 8.64 -36.17
C VAL A 510 -2.41 8.49 -37.30
N MET A 511 -2.75 8.92 -38.53
CA MET A 511 -1.83 8.86 -39.67
C MET A 511 -0.59 9.73 -39.46
N GLN A 512 -0.77 10.94 -38.93
CA GLN A 512 0.35 11.82 -38.59
C GLN A 512 1.26 11.19 -37.53
N ARG A 513 0.69 10.59 -36.48
CA ARG A 513 1.45 9.87 -35.44
C ARG A 513 2.25 8.69 -36.00
N LEU A 514 1.69 7.96 -36.96
CA LEU A 514 2.40 6.87 -37.65
C LEU A 514 3.59 7.40 -38.47
N GLU A 515 3.43 8.54 -39.15
CA GLU A 515 4.52 9.19 -39.89
C GLU A 515 5.64 9.67 -38.96
N GLU A 516 5.27 10.27 -37.81
CA GLU A 516 6.21 10.69 -36.76
C GLU A 516 6.99 9.49 -36.20
N GLN A 517 6.31 8.40 -35.83
CA GLN A 517 6.97 7.18 -35.33
C GLN A 517 7.88 6.54 -36.39
N ALA A 518 7.51 6.59 -37.67
CA ALA A 518 8.34 6.10 -38.76
C ALA A 518 9.60 6.96 -38.97
N ALA A 519 9.49 8.28 -38.81
CA ALA A 519 10.63 9.19 -38.86
C ALA A 519 11.59 8.96 -37.69
N GLU A 520 11.07 8.86 -36.45
CA GLU A 520 11.86 8.57 -35.25
C GLU A 520 12.58 7.21 -35.35
N ALA A 521 11.88 6.16 -35.81
CA ALA A 521 12.49 4.85 -36.01
C ALA A 521 13.59 4.88 -37.09
N GLY A 522 13.42 5.68 -38.14
CA GLY A 522 14.44 5.91 -39.16
C GLY A 522 15.68 6.63 -38.62
N GLU A 523 15.49 7.61 -37.73
CA GLU A 523 16.57 8.31 -37.05
C GLU A 523 17.35 7.40 -36.11
N VAL A 524 16.67 6.59 -35.30
CA VAL A 524 17.31 5.60 -34.40
C VAL A 524 18.07 4.55 -35.21
N ALA A 525 17.47 4.00 -36.26
CA ALA A 525 18.15 3.02 -37.12
C ALA A 525 19.39 3.62 -37.83
N ASN A 526 19.32 4.88 -38.27
CA ASN A 526 20.48 5.58 -38.85
C ASN A 526 21.55 5.89 -37.80
N ALA A 527 21.17 6.24 -36.57
CA ALA A 527 22.09 6.46 -35.46
C ALA A 527 22.81 5.17 -35.05
N ASP A 528 22.09 4.05 -34.97
CA ASP A 528 22.65 2.73 -34.70
C ASP A 528 23.58 2.26 -35.82
N ALA A 529 23.20 2.47 -37.09
CA ALA A 529 24.04 2.16 -38.23
C ALA A 529 25.31 3.03 -38.27
N ALA A 530 25.21 4.31 -37.95
CA ALA A 530 26.35 5.23 -37.83
C ALA A 530 27.26 4.85 -36.65
N GLY A 531 26.68 4.48 -35.50
CA GLY A 531 27.40 3.98 -34.34
C GLY A 531 28.14 2.68 -34.63
N ALA A 532 27.50 1.73 -35.30
CA ALA A 532 28.12 0.48 -35.75
C ALA A 532 29.26 0.73 -36.76
N ALA A 533 29.08 1.66 -37.70
CA ALA A 533 30.12 2.06 -38.65
C ALA A 533 31.32 2.75 -37.98
N ALA A 534 31.07 3.62 -36.99
CA ALA A 534 32.11 4.27 -36.20
C ALA A 534 32.89 3.27 -35.34
N ALA A 535 32.21 2.30 -34.71
CA ALA A 535 32.85 1.22 -33.96
C ALA A 535 33.73 0.33 -34.86
N ALA A 536 33.25 0.00 -36.07
CA ALA A 536 34.04 -0.75 -37.05
C ALA A 536 35.28 0.03 -37.55
N ALA A 537 35.16 1.34 -37.76
CA ALA A 537 36.27 2.20 -38.13
C ALA A 537 37.32 2.32 -37.02
N ALA A 538 36.89 2.41 -35.76
CA ALA A 538 37.79 2.42 -34.60
C ALA A 538 38.56 1.10 -34.46
N ALA A 539 37.88 -0.04 -34.61
CA ALA A 539 38.53 -1.36 -34.60
C ALA A 539 39.54 -1.54 -35.74
N ALA A 540 39.24 -1.01 -36.93
CA ALA A 540 40.17 -1.03 -38.06
C ALA A 540 41.40 -0.14 -37.84
N ALA A 541 41.23 1.03 -37.21
CA ALA A 541 42.33 1.93 -36.85
C ALA A 541 43.25 1.31 -35.78
N GLU A 542 42.67 0.62 -34.79
CA GLU A 542 43.43 -0.08 -33.75
C GLU A 542 44.22 -1.27 -34.33
N GLY A 543 43.63 -2.04 -35.25
CA GLY A 543 44.34 -3.09 -35.98
C GLY A 543 45.47 -2.57 -36.88
N ALA A 544 45.27 -1.42 -37.54
CA ALA A 544 46.31 -0.79 -38.35
C ALA A 544 47.48 -0.25 -37.50
N ALA A 545 47.18 0.29 -36.31
CA ALA A 545 48.21 0.72 -35.36
C ALA A 545 49.03 -0.46 -34.82
N GLN A 546 48.40 -1.61 -34.57
CA GLN A 546 49.11 -2.83 -34.16
C GLN A 546 50.02 -3.37 -35.27
N LEU A 547 49.59 -3.33 -36.53
CA LEU A 547 50.41 -3.75 -37.68
C LEU A 547 51.60 -2.84 -37.97
N LEU A 548 51.51 -1.55 -37.62
CA LEU A 548 52.63 -0.61 -37.73
C LEU A 548 53.62 -0.71 -36.55
N ALA A 549 53.19 -1.29 -35.43
CA ALA A 549 54.03 -1.51 -34.26
C ALA A 549 54.82 -2.84 -34.31
N THR A 550 54.43 -3.77 -35.16
CA THR A 550 55.14 -5.02 -35.48
C THR A 550 56.03 -4.86 -36.70
#